data_AF-A0A365U4D9-F1
#
_entry.id   AF-A0A365U4D9-F1
#
_cell.length_a   1.000
_cell.length_b   1.000
_cell.length_c   1.000
_cell.angle_alpha   90.00
_cell.angle_beta   90.00
_cell.angle_gamma   90.00
#
_symmetry.space_group_name_H-M   'P 1'
#
loop_
_entity.id
_entity.type
_entity.pdbx_description
1 polymer ?
#
loop_
_entity_poly.entity_id
_entity_poly.type
_entity_poly.pdbx_seq_one_letter_code
_entity_poly.pdbx_strand_id
1 'polypeptide(L)' 'MTDDSLASRILAFARHCGEGDGAPGDTARLRGWLDAAGRPTDEGAALIEALESQDATRSVFRTLP' A
#
# COMPACT_ATOMS: atom_id res chain seq x y z
N MET A 1 -1.09 -13.99 -0.29
CA MET A 1 -1.82 -12.75 -0.62
C MET A 1 -2.15 -12.81 -2.12
N THR A 2 -3.38 -12.52 -2.54
CA THR A 2 -3.75 -12.49 -3.98
C THR A 2 -3.46 -11.10 -4.56
N ASP A 3 -3.21 -11.00 -5.87
CA ASP A 3 -2.94 -9.72 -6.56
C ASP A 3 -4.03 -8.67 -6.33
N ASP A 4 -5.31 -9.07 -6.32
CA ASP A 4 -6.44 -8.17 -6.04
C ASP A 4 -6.41 -7.60 -4.61
N SER A 5 -5.93 -8.40 -3.65
CA SER A 5 -5.76 -7.96 -2.26
C SER A 5 -4.60 -6.97 -2.14
N LEU A 6 -3.51 -7.21 -2.86
CA LEU A 6 -2.35 -6.31 -2.89
C LEU A 6 -2.70 -4.96 -3.55
N ALA A 7 -3.36 -4.98 -4.71
CA ALA A 7 -3.79 -3.77 -5.41
C ALA A 7 -4.73 -2.91 -4.55
N SER A 8 -5.69 -3.53 -3.85
CA SER A 8 -6.61 -2.82 -2.95
C SER A 8 -5.88 -2.09 -1.82
N ARG A 9 -4.82 -2.70 -1.27
CA ARG A 9 -4.02 -2.09 -0.19
C ARG A 9 -3.14 -0.96 -0.70
N ILE A 10 -2.56 -1.13 -1.89
CA ILE A 10 -1.80 -0.07 -2.58
C ILE A 10 -2.70 1.14 -2.82
N LEU A 11 -3.94 0.93 -3.30
CA LEU A 11 -4.90 2.02 -3.52
C LEU A 11 -5.30 2.71 -2.21
N ALA A 12 -5.52 1.96 -1.12
CA ALA A 12 -5.82 2.54 0.18
C ALA A 12 -4.65 3.40 0.70
N PHE A 13 -3.41 2.95 0.52
CA PHE A 13 -2.22 3.71 0.88
C PHE A 13 -2.03 4.95 0.00
N ALA A 14 -2.24 4.82 -1.31
CA ALA A 14 -2.19 5.94 -2.25
C ALA A 14 -3.23 7.02 -1.91
N ARG A 15 -4.43 6.63 -1.46
CA ARG A 15 -5.45 7.56 -0.93
C ARG A 15 -4.98 8.27 0.33
N HIS A 16 -4.24 7.59 1.21
CA HIS A 16 -3.69 8.20 2.41
C HIS A 16 -2.56 9.19 2.11
N CYS A 17 -1.73 8.91 1.09
CA CYS A 17 -0.64 9.79 0.66
C CYS A 17 -1.08 10.93 -0.26
N GLY A 18 -2.19 10.79 -0.98
CA GLY A 18 -2.74 11.81 -1.86
C GLY A 18 -3.51 12.86 -1.07
N GLU A 19 -2.91 14.04 -0.87
CA GLU A 19 -3.63 15.25 -0.49
C GLU A 19 -4.52 15.69 -1.67
N GLY A 20 -5.83 15.45 -1.60
CA GLY A 20 -6.82 16.03 -2.52
C GLY A 20 -7.61 15.06 -3.41
N ASP A 21 -8.51 15.64 -4.24
CA ASP A 21 -9.52 15.02 -5.14
C ASP A 21 -8.95 14.08 -6.25
N GLY A 22 -7.66 13.75 -6.20
CA GLY A 22 -7.03 12.83 -7.16
C GLY A 22 -7.49 11.39 -6.96
N ALA A 23 -7.76 10.68 -8.06
CA ALA A 23 -8.09 9.25 -8.00
C ALA A 23 -6.88 8.46 -7.43
N PRO A 24 -7.07 7.61 -6.40
CA PRO A 24 -5.97 6.86 -5.77
C PRO A 24 -5.17 6.00 -6.75
N GLY A 25 -5.80 5.51 -7.83
CA GLY A 25 -5.14 4.76 -8.88
C GLY A 25 -4.12 5.57 -9.66
N ASP A 26 -4.36 6.86 -9.87
CA ASP A 26 -3.42 7.73 -10.58
C ASP A 26 -2.21 8.05 -9.71
N THR A 27 -2.42 8.32 -8.41
CA THR A 27 -1.33 8.46 -7.45
C THR A 27 -0.49 7.18 -7.36
N ALA A 28 -1.12 6.00 -7.32
CA ALA A 28 -0.42 4.73 -7.28
C ALA A 28 0.41 4.46 -8.55
N ARG A 29 -0.12 4.80 -9.74
CA ARG A 29 0.60 4.70 -11.02
C ARG A 29 1.74 5.70 -11.14
N LEU A 30 1.52 6.96 -10.75
CA LEU A 30 2.54 8.01 -10.74
C LEU A 30 3.72 7.64 -9.84
N ARG A 31 3.45 6.89 -8.77
CA ARG A 31 4.45 6.39 -7.82
C ARG A 31 5.09 5.07 -8.23
N GLY A 32 4.65 4.45 -9.32
CA GLY A 32 5.18 3.16 -9.81
C GLY A 32 4.65 1.93 -9.07
N TRP A 33 3.67 2.07 -8.17
CA TRP A 33 3.15 0.96 -7.37
C TRP A 33 2.14 0.08 -8.12
N LEU A 34 1.47 0.65 -9.12
CA LEU A 34 0.61 -0.07 -10.05
C LEU A 34 1.06 0.16 -11.49
N ASP A 35 0.93 -0.88 -12.33
CA ASP A 35 1.13 -0.77 -13.77
C ASP A 35 -0.06 -0.06 -14.46
N ALA A 36 0.06 0.15 -15.77
CA ALA A 36 -1.00 0.76 -16.58
C ALA A 36 -2.32 -0.05 -16.56
N ALA A 37 -2.25 -1.36 -16.33
CA ALA A 37 -3.41 -2.25 -16.20
C ALA A 37 -4.00 -2.26 -14.78
N GLY A 38 -3.40 -1.54 -13.83
CA GLY A 38 -3.82 -1.52 -12.42
C GLY A 38 -3.34 -2.73 -11.62
N ARG A 39 -2.38 -3.50 -12.14
CA ARG A 39 -1.76 -4.62 -11.43
C ARG A 39 -0.61 -4.13 -10.55
N PRO A 40 -0.39 -4.75 -9.38
CA PRO A 40 0.76 -4.43 -8.55
C PRO A 40 2.08 -4.65 -9.28
N THR A 41 3.02 -3.74 -9.08
CA THR A 41 4.43 -3.91 -9.45
C THR A 41 5.22 -4.51 -8.29
N ASP A 42 6.46 -4.94 -8.54
CA ASP A 42 7.38 -5.40 -7.49
C ASP A 42 7.62 -4.30 -6.43
N GLU A 43 7.66 -3.04 -6.85
CA GLU A 43 7.78 -1.88 -5.95
C GLU A 43 6.52 -1.69 -5.09
N GLY A 44 5.33 -1.86 -5.68
CA GLY A 44 4.06 -1.83 -4.95
C GLY A 44 3.93 -2.98 -3.95
N ALA A 45 4.44 -4.16 -4.30
CA ALA A 45 4.50 -5.31 -3.39
C ALA A 45 5.44 -5.06 -2.20
N ALA A 46 6.66 -4.59 -2.48
CA ALA A 46 7.65 -4.27 -1.45
C ALA A 46 7.18 -3.16 -0.50
N LEU A 47 6.42 -2.17 -1.00
CA LEU A 47 5.78 -1.16 -0.17
C LEU A 47 4.83 -1.79 0.87
N ILE A 48 3.93 -2.67 0.44
CA ILE A 48 2.96 -3.30 1.34
C ILE A 48 3.68 -4.19 2.36
N GLU A 49 4.69 -4.94 1.93
CA GLU A 49 5.53 -5.75 2.83
C GLU A 49 6.22 -4.87 3.89
N ALA A 50 6.78 -3.72 3.50
CA ALA A 50 7.42 -2.79 4.42
C ALA A 50 6.42 -2.18 5.43
N LEU A 51 5.17 -1.93 5.02
CA LEU A 51 4.10 -1.46 5.91
C LEU A 51 3.66 -2.54 6.90
N GLU A 52 3.55 -3.79 6.45
CA GLU A 52 3.22 -4.93 7.33
C GLU A 52 4.33 -5.23 8.35
N SER A 53 5.58 -5.12 7.92
CA SER A 53 6.74 -5.28 8.81
C SER A 53 6.77 -4.22 9.92
N GLN A 54 6.32 -2.99 9.63
CA GLN A 54 6.16 -1.95 10.64
C GLN A 54 5.02 -2.22 11.63
N ASP A 55 3.91 -2.83 11.19
CA ASP A 55 2.81 -3.22 12.07
C ASP A 55 3.23 -4.33 13.05
N ALA A 56 4.01 -5.32 12.58
CA ALA A 56 4.63 -6.32 13.43
C ALA A 56 5.53 -5.70 14.53
N THR A 57 6.17 -4.57 14.23
CA THR A 57 7.00 -3.81 15.18
C THR A 57 6.18 -2.96 16.16
N ARG A 58 4.92 -2.60 15.84
CA ARG A 58 4.00 -1.93 16.79
C ARG A 58 3.27 -2.90 17.72
N SER A 59 3.07 -4.14 17.29
CA SER A 59 2.36 -5.16 18.08
C SER A 59 3.09 -5.54 19.37
N VAL A 60 4.44 -5.46 19.39
CA VAL A 60 5.25 -5.73 20.60
C VAL A 60 5.08 -4.71 21.72
N PHE A 61 4.44 -3.55 21.47
CA PHE A 61 4.16 -2.53 22.48
C PHE A 61 2.73 -2.58 23.03
N ARG A 62 1.86 -3.50 22.57
CA ARG A 62 0.47 -3.61 23.06
C ARG A 62 0.24 -4.74 24.08
N THR A 63 1.29 -5.17 24.76
CA THR A 63 1.18 -5.96 26.00
C THR A 63 1.89 -5.23 27.13
N LEU A 64 1.22 -4.22 27.69
CA LEU A 64 1.39 -3.87 29.08
C LEU A 64 0.06 -4.15 29.80
N PRO A 65 0.08 -4.91 30.92
CA PRO A 65 -1.10 -5.30 31.69
C PRO A 65 -1.83 -4.14 32.37
#